data_AF-W2V9G6-F1
#
_entry.id   AF-W2V9G6-F1
#
_cell.length_a   1.000
_cell.length_b   1.000
_cell.length_c   1.000
_cell.angle_alpha   90.00
_cell.angle_beta   90.00
_cell.angle_gamma   90.00
#
_symmetry.space_group_name_H-M   'P 1'
#
loop_
_entity.id
_entity.type
_entity.pdbx_description
1 polymer ?
#
loop_
_entity_poly.entity_id
_entity_poly.type
_entity_poly.pdbx_seq_one_letter_code
_entity_poly.pdbx_strand_id
1 'polypeptide(L)'
;MKGTYRVVVSTKRLKYDFVIRRNITIIQGNSATGKTTLVDMIREAVNNPSGASVDLVCDKKCFVLDGTLWKEQLTAVSNSIVFIDEGNEFIKTIEFSKFIQNTDNYYVIVTRESLPTLPYSVEEIYGIKSSGKYGKLEQKFNEFYRIYGSDIYKQSIHPDTVLTEDSNSGYQFFKSICDDTHIKCESLNGKSNIFQYLNSHDNENILVIVDGAAFGSEMHRVTELIRDKKGVAIYLPESFEWLVLLSGVVKNSMLNSILERPADYIESKEYFSWERFFTAILIDMTKDSYLAYTKKKLNSVYLTDTVKKSILDEIKYIKL
;
A
#
# COMPACT_ATOMS: atom_id res chain seq x y z
N MET A 1 -2.18 6.69 -15.45
CA MET A 1 -1.13 7.65 -15.14
C MET A 1 0.03 6.94 -14.46
N LYS A 2 1.26 7.38 -14.75
CA LYS A 2 2.50 6.99 -14.05
C LYS A 2 3.17 8.23 -13.49
N GLY A 3 3.96 8.10 -12.44
CA GLY A 3 4.82 9.16 -11.90
C GLY A 3 4.38 9.69 -10.53
N THR A 4 5.18 10.62 -10.01
CA THR A 4 4.96 11.26 -8.71
C THR A 4 4.50 12.71 -8.92
N TYR A 5 3.45 13.13 -8.20
CA TYR A 5 2.81 14.43 -8.39
C TYR A 5 2.72 15.21 -7.09
N ARG A 6 3.30 16.41 -7.07
CA ARG A 6 3.15 17.35 -5.97
C ARG A 6 1.86 18.15 -6.15
N VAL A 7 1.04 18.19 -5.10
CA VAL A 7 -0.18 19.00 -5.04
C VAL A 7 0.00 20.05 -3.97
N VAL A 8 -0.14 21.32 -4.36
CA VAL A 8 -0.12 22.45 -3.45
C VAL A 8 -1.42 23.22 -3.59
N VAL A 9 -2.20 23.33 -2.52
CA VAL A 9 -3.42 24.14 -2.49
C VAL A 9 -3.37 25.11 -1.33
N SER A 10 -3.60 26.39 -1.58
CA SER A 10 -3.41 27.43 -0.57
C SER A 10 -4.36 28.61 -0.69
N THR A 11 -4.67 29.21 0.45
CA THR A 11 -5.28 30.53 0.60
C THR A 11 -4.31 31.46 1.34
N LYS A 12 -4.72 32.71 1.58
CA LYS A 12 -3.98 33.64 2.47
C LYS A 12 -3.78 33.10 3.89
N ARG A 13 -4.57 32.13 4.35
CA ARG A 13 -4.61 31.68 5.74
C ARG A 13 -4.19 30.22 5.94
N LEU A 14 -4.24 29.40 4.89
CA LEU A 14 -4.06 27.96 4.98
C LEU A 14 -3.33 27.44 3.75
N LYS A 15 -2.39 26.52 3.93
CA LYS A 15 -1.68 25.86 2.83
C LYS A 15 -1.57 24.36 3.09
N TYR A 16 -1.88 23.57 2.07
CA TYR A 16 -1.57 22.14 1.98
C TYR A 16 -0.52 21.90 0.91
N ASP A 17 0.44 21.04 1.21
CA ASP A 17 1.58 20.73 0.33
C ASP A 17 1.97 19.27 0.54
N PHE A 18 1.71 18.43 -0.46
CA PHE A 18 1.91 16.98 -0.37
C PHE A 18 2.22 16.37 -1.73
N VAL A 19 2.63 15.11 -1.71
CA VAL A 19 3.07 14.35 -2.89
C VAL A 19 2.28 13.05 -2.97
N ILE A 20 1.80 12.73 -4.17
CA ILE A 20 1.06 11.50 -4.48
C ILE A 20 1.92 10.65 -5.41
N ARG A 21 2.04 9.35 -5.12
CA ARG A 21 2.92 8.42 -5.84
C ARG A 21 2.20 7.22 -6.45
N ARG A 22 0.97 6.93 -6.01
CA ARG A 22 0.19 5.77 -6.42
C ARG A 22 -1.22 6.16 -6.85
N ASN A 23 -1.89 5.21 -7.49
CA ASN A 23 -3.25 5.35 -7.99
C ASN A 23 -4.30 5.53 -6.89
N ILE A 24 -4.06 5.08 -5.66
CA ILE A 24 -4.99 5.27 -4.54
C ILE A 24 -4.21 5.77 -3.34
N THR A 25 -4.63 6.93 -2.83
CA THR A 25 -4.14 7.56 -1.61
C THR A 25 -5.32 7.80 -0.68
N ILE A 26 -5.21 7.36 0.57
CA ILE A 26 -6.25 7.51 1.59
C ILE A 26 -5.82 8.58 2.59
N ILE A 27 -6.66 9.59 2.79
CA ILE A 27 -6.49 10.60 3.84
C ILE A 27 -7.48 10.30 4.97
N GLN A 28 -6.97 9.84 6.10
CA GLN A 28 -7.74 9.48 7.28
C GLN A 28 -7.45 10.40 8.47
N GLY A 29 -8.42 10.56 9.37
CA GLY A 29 -8.19 11.27 10.64
C GLY A 29 -9.49 11.60 11.36
N ASN A 30 -9.40 12.03 12.60
CA ASN A 30 -10.56 12.41 13.43
C ASN A 30 -11.34 13.60 12.83
N SER A 31 -12.53 13.88 13.36
CA SER A 31 -13.30 15.09 13.00
C SER A 31 -12.44 16.35 13.12
N ALA A 32 -12.72 17.36 12.28
CA ALA A 32 -12.13 18.69 12.35
C ALA A 32 -10.60 18.77 12.14
N THR A 33 -9.96 17.78 11.51
CA THR A 33 -8.53 17.83 11.15
C THR A 33 -8.24 18.56 9.83
N GLY A 34 -9.24 19.20 9.20
CA GLY A 34 -9.08 19.94 7.95
C GLY A 34 -9.12 19.08 6.66
N LYS A 35 -9.67 17.86 6.71
CA LYS A 35 -9.77 16.99 5.52
C LYS A 35 -10.81 17.48 4.51
N THR A 36 -12.02 17.76 4.98
CA THR A 36 -13.07 18.39 4.17
C THR A 36 -12.59 19.74 3.63
N THR A 37 -11.93 20.54 4.47
CA THR A 37 -11.34 21.83 4.06
C THR A 37 -10.34 21.67 2.91
N LEU A 38 -9.51 20.63 2.91
CA LEU A 38 -8.60 20.34 1.80
C LEU A 38 -9.39 20.10 0.49
N VAL A 39 -10.42 19.24 0.52
CA VAL A 39 -11.22 18.93 -0.68
C VAL A 39 -12.03 20.14 -1.13
N ASP A 40 -12.59 20.92 -0.20
CA ASP A 40 -13.33 22.15 -0.48
C ASP A 40 -12.45 23.20 -1.17
N MET A 41 -11.22 23.39 -0.70
CA MET A 41 -10.25 24.29 -1.33
C MET A 41 -9.92 23.85 -2.76
N ILE A 42 -9.74 22.55 -2.99
CA ILE A 42 -9.53 22.01 -4.34
C ILE A 42 -10.77 22.22 -5.21
N ARG A 43 -11.98 22.00 -4.66
CA ARG A 43 -13.25 22.24 -5.36
C ARG A 43 -13.39 23.69 -5.79
N GLU A 44 -13.08 24.65 -4.91
CA GLU A 44 -13.12 26.08 -5.23
C GLU A 44 -12.14 26.43 -6.36
N ALA A 45 -10.89 25.95 -6.27
CA ALA A 45 -9.85 26.23 -7.26
C ALA A 45 -10.18 25.62 -8.64
N VAL A 46 -10.72 24.40 -8.68
CA VAL A 46 -11.12 23.72 -9.93
C VAL A 46 -12.31 24.41 -10.59
N ASN A 47 -13.30 24.87 -9.81
CA ASN A 47 -14.51 25.48 -10.36
C ASN A 47 -14.32 26.97 -10.74
N ASN A 48 -13.37 27.68 -10.13
CA ASN A 48 -13.17 29.13 -10.32
C ASN A 48 -11.71 29.51 -10.65
N PRO A 49 -11.12 28.98 -11.75
CA PRO A 49 -9.69 29.16 -12.04
C PRO A 49 -9.25 30.61 -12.26
N SER A 50 -10.16 31.52 -12.63
CA SER A 50 -9.84 32.91 -12.97
C SER A 50 -10.20 33.94 -11.88
N GLY A 51 -10.62 33.50 -10.69
CA GLY A 51 -11.08 34.41 -9.63
C GLY A 51 -11.14 33.83 -8.21
N ALA A 52 -10.62 32.61 -7.99
CA ALA A 52 -10.65 31.97 -6.69
C ALA A 52 -9.78 32.69 -5.65
N SER A 53 -10.19 32.61 -4.38
CA SER A 53 -9.37 33.01 -3.23
C SER A 53 -8.30 31.95 -2.87
N VAL A 54 -8.21 30.92 -3.72
CA VAL A 54 -7.46 29.69 -3.54
C VAL A 54 -6.58 29.45 -4.76
N ASP A 55 -5.28 29.29 -4.51
CA ASP A 55 -4.29 28.87 -5.50
C ASP A 55 -4.13 27.35 -5.48
N LEU A 56 -4.15 26.71 -6.65
CA LEU A 56 -3.87 25.28 -6.83
C LEU A 56 -2.72 25.10 -7.83
N VAL A 57 -1.65 24.45 -7.39
CA VAL A 57 -0.47 24.12 -8.21
C VAL A 57 -0.30 22.61 -8.24
N CYS A 58 -0.39 22.04 -9.45
CA CYS A 58 -0.20 20.64 -9.73
C CYS A 58 0.11 20.45 -11.23
N ASP A 59 1.00 19.51 -11.56
CA ASP A 59 1.34 19.18 -12.96
C ASP A 59 0.23 18.37 -13.66
N LYS A 60 -0.80 17.98 -12.92
CA LYS A 60 -1.98 17.24 -13.40
C LYS A 60 -3.25 18.00 -13.10
N LYS A 61 -4.24 17.84 -13.98
CA LYS A 61 -5.58 18.32 -13.72
C LYS A 61 -6.11 17.66 -12.44
N CYS A 62 -6.66 18.48 -11.55
CA CYS A 62 -7.37 18.01 -10.38
C CYS A 62 -8.87 18.03 -10.66
N PHE A 63 -9.58 17.04 -10.16
CA PHE A 63 -11.02 16.91 -10.26
C PHE A 63 -11.59 16.58 -8.88
N VAL A 64 -12.76 17.09 -8.54
CA VAL A 64 -13.47 16.71 -7.30
C VAL A 64 -14.69 15.91 -7.72
N LEU A 65 -14.75 14.64 -7.31
CA LEU A 65 -15.84 13.73 -7.61
C LEU A 65 -16.83 13.71 -6.46
N ASP A 66 -18.12 13.89 -6.77
CA ASP A 66 -19.18 13.94 -5.77
C ASP A 66 -20.53 13.49 -6.35
N GLY A 67 -21.42 13.02 -5.48
CA GLY A 67 -22.80 12.69 -5.83
C GLY A 67 -23.01 11.36 -6.56
N THR A 68 -24.27 11.10 -6.94
CA THR A 68 -24.72 9.79 -7.44
C THR A 68 -24.33 9.51 -8.89
N LEU A 69 -24.07 10.56 -9.69
CA LEU A 69 -23.66 10.47 -11.10
C LEU A 69 -22.13 10.38 -11.25
N TRP A 70 -21.47 9.70 -10.31
CA TRP A 70 -20.01 9.62 -10.27
C TRP A 70 -19.43 8.88 -11.48
N LYS A 71 -20.19 7.95 -12.06
CA LYS A 71 -19.75 7.20 -13.26
C LYS A 71 -19.68 8.11 -14.47
N GLU A 72 -20.74 8.87 -14.76
CA GLU A 72 -20.76 9.79 -15.89
C GLU A 72 -19.70 10.89 -15.73
N GLN A 73 -19.43 11.31 -14.50
CA GLN A 73 -18.34 12.25 -14.23
C GLN A 73 -16.98 11.64 -14.58
N LEU A 74 -16.71 10.40 -14.15
CA LEU A 74 -15.41 9.77 -14.39
C LEU A 74 -15.16 9.33 -15.83
N THR A 75 -16.18 9.10 -16.66
CA THR A 75 -15.97 8.71 -18.07
C THR A 75 -15.23 9.78 -18.88
N ALA A 76 -15.38 11.05 -18.51
CA ALA A 76 -14.69 12.17 -19.15
C ALA A 76 -13.34 12.53 -18.48
N VAL A 77 -12.98 11.85 -17.38
CA VAL A 77 -11.78 12.16 -16.59
C VAL A 77 -10.70 11.13 -16.89
N SER A 78 -9.58 11.63 -17.43
CA SER A 78 -8.40 10.82 -17.74
C SER A 78 -7.13 11.57 -17.34
N ASN A 79 -6.10 10.81 -16.97
CA ASN A 79 -4.76 11.31 -16.64
C ASN A 79 -4.80 12.48 -15.62
N SER A 80 -5.66 12.34 -14.61
CA SER A 80 -5.99 13.38 -13.63
C SER A 80 -5.88 12.86 -12.19
N ILE A 81 -5.88 13.77 -11.22
CA ILE A 81 -5.99 13.46 -9.79
C ILE A 81 -7.41 13.76 -9.32
N VAL A 82 -8.12 12.72 -8.91
CA VAL A 82 -9.51 12.77 -8.47
C VAL A 82 -9.56 12.79 -6.94
N PHE A 83 -10.09 13.86 -6.39
CA PHE A 83 -10.34 14.03 -4.96
C PHE A 83 -11.78 13.65 -4.62
N ILE A 84 -11.96 12.88 -3.55
CA ILE A 84 -13.27 12.42 -3.09
C ILE A 84 -13.36 12.73 -1.60
N ASP A 85 -14.37 13.49 -1.17
CA ASP A 85 -14.60 13.80 0.24
C ASP A 85 -15.36 12.68 0.97
N GLU A 86 -15.29 12.72 2.29
CA GLU A 86 -16.05 11.88 3.20
C GLU A 86 -17.57 12.09 2.98
N GLY A 87 -18.34 11.00 2.89
CA GLY A 87 -19.80 11.03 2.68
C GLY A 87 -20.28 10.41 1.36
N ASN A 88 -19.35 10.13 0.45
CA ASN A 88 -19.66 9.46 -0.82
C ASN A 88 -19.71 7.93 -0.66
N GLU A 89 -20.87 7.38 -0.31
CA GLU A 89 -21.04 5.94 -0.05
C GLU A 89 -20.61 5.02 -1.22
N PHE A 90 -20.62 5.52 -2.47
CA PHE A 90 -20.20 4.74 -3.62
C PHE A 90 -18.75 4.23 -3.53
N ILE A 91 -17.86 4.92 -2.79
CA ILE A 91 -16.45 4.53 -2.65
C ILE A 91 -16.28 3.16 -1.99
N LYS A 92 -17.29 2.71 -1.23
CA LYS A 92 -17.29 1.42 -0.52
C LYS A 92 -17.69 0.26 -1.43
N THR A 93 -18.24 0.55 -2.62
CA THR A 93 -18.83 -0.46 -3.49
C THR A 93 -17.78 -1.22 -4.31
N ILE A 94 -18.06 -2.49 -4.61
CA ILE A 94 -17.29 -3.28 -5.58
C ILE A 94 -17.35 -2.63 -6.97
N GLU A 95 -18.46 -1.99 -7.30
CA GLU A 95 -18.66 -1.31 -8.57
C GLU A 95 -17.67 -0.17 -8.78
N PHE A 96 -17.49 0.69 -7.77
CA PHE A 96 -16.48 1.75 -7.81
C PHE A 96 -15.07 1.19 -7.98
N SER A 97 -14.71 0.18 -7.17
CA SER A 97 -13.40 -0.49 -7.26
C SER A 97 -13.12 -1.03 -8.67
N LYS A 98 -14.08 -1.76 -9.27
CA LYS A 98 -13.97 -2.29 -10.64
C LYS A 98 -13.88 -1.19 -11.69
N PHE A 99 -14.58 -0.08 -11.48
CA PHE A 99 -14.54 1.05 -12.40
C PHE A 99 -13.14 1.68 -12.41
N ILE A 100 -12.64 2.10 -11.25
CA ILE A 100 -11.37 2.83 -11.16
C ILE A 100 -10.16 1.97 -11.55
N GLN A 101 -10.25 0.65 -11.41
CA GLN A 101 -9.23 -0.30 -11.86
C GLN A 101 -8.84 -0.15 -13.33
N ASN A 102 -9.76 0.32 -14.18
CA ASN A 102 -9.54 0.44 -15.62
C ASN A 102 -9.29 1.90 -16.07
N THR A 103 -9.00 2.78 -15.12
CA THR A 103 -8.77 4.20 -15.38
C THR A 103 -7.29 4.55 -15.26
N ASP A 104 -6.90 5.64 -15.90
CA ASP A 104 -5.56 6.19 -15.84
C ASP A 104 -5.46 7.37 -14.86
N ASN A 105 -6.29 7.40 -13.81
CA ASN A 105 -6.34 8.46 -12.81
C ASN A 105 -5.70 8.04 -11.48
N TYR A 106 -5.27 9.02 -10.67
CA TYR A 106 -4.97 8.82 -9.26
C TYR A 106 -6.14 9.31 -8.41
N TYR A 107 -6.43 8.62 -7.32
CA TYR A 107 -7.58 8.86 -6.47
C TYR A 107 -7.10 9.21 -5.06
N VAL A 108 -7.45 10.40 -4.59
CA VAL A 108 -7.24 10.85 -3.21
C VAL A 108 -8.58 10.80 -2.50
N ILE A 109 -8.74 9.82 -1.61
CA ILE A 109 -10.01 9.53 -0.95
C ILE A 109 -9.90 9.93 0.52
N VAL A 110 -10.73 10.88 0.92
CA VAL A 110 -10.92 11.24 2.32
C VAL A 110 -11.97 10.33 2.93
N THR A 111 -11.60 9.56 3.95
CA THR A 111 -12.54 8.70 4.67
C THR A 111 -12.02 8.38 6.07
N ARG A 112 -12.94 8.09 6.99
CA ARG A 112 -12.60 7.49 8.30
C ARG A 112 -12.70 5.97 8.28
N GLU A 113 -13.48 5.42 7.37
CA GLU A 113 -13.73 4.00 7.27
C GLU A 113 -12.66 3.30 6.45
N SER A 114 -12.47 2.01 6.74
CA SER A 114 -11.67 1.13 5.87
C SER A 114 -12.42 0.86 4.56
N LEU A 115 -11.68 0.77 3.45
CA LEU A 115 -12.22 0.46 2.13
C LEU A 115 -11.72 -0.92 1.66
N PRO A 116 -12.28 -2.03 2.18
CA PRO A 116 -11.78 -3.38 1.90
C PRO A 116 -11.88 -3.81 0.43
N THR A 117 -12.73 -3.13 -0.35
CA THR A 117 -12.87 -3.35 -1.79
C THR A 117 -11.73 -2.73 -2.61
N LEU A 118 -10.90 -1.87 -2.01
CA LEU A 118 -9.78 -1.18 -2.66
C LEU A 118 -8.42 -1.72 -2.19
N PRO A 119 -7.49 -2.06 -3.11
CA PRO A 119 -6.15 -2.53 -2.76
C PRO A 119 -5.18 -1.36 -2.63
N TYR A 120 -5.37 -0.53 -1.60
CA TYR A 120 -4.45 0.58 -1.32
C TYR A 120 -3.29 0.13 -0.42
N SER A 121 -2.13 0.73 -0.67
CA SER A 121 -0.91 0.43 0.07
C SER A 121 -0.96 1.00 1.48
N VAL A 122 -0.31 0.30 2.41
CA VAL A 122 -0.08 0.78 3.79
C VAL A 122 0.69 2.11 3.81
N GLU A 123 1.56 2.34 2.81
CA GLU A 123 2.36 3.56 2.65
C GLU A 123 1.55 4.75 2.10
N GLU A 124 0.34 4.48 1.57
CA GLU A 124 -0.54 5.47 0.97
C GLU A 124 -1.69 5.90 1.90
N ILE A 125 -1.50 5.72 3.22
CA ILE A 125 -2.44 6.13 4.25
C ILE A 125 -1.86 7.31 5.01
N TYR A 126 -2.51 8.47 4.90
CA TYR A 126 -2.03 9.72 5.46
C TYR A 126 -3.02 10.29 6.49
N GLY A 127 -2.49 11.04 7.44
CA GLY A 127 -3.24 11.98 8.27
C GLY A 127 -2.87 13.42 7.95
N ILE A 128 -3.73 14.36 8.31
CA ILE A 128 -3.39 15.79 8.24
C ILE A 128 -2.82 16.21 9.59
N LYS A 129 -1.59 16.70 9.58
CA LYS A 129 -0.96 17.38 10.71
C LYS A 129 -0.87 18.86 10.43
N SER A 130 -1.54 19.65 11.25
CA SER A 130 -1.55 21.11 11.14
C SER A 130 -0.52 21.70 12.09
N SER A 131 0.39 22.52 11.57
CA SER A 131 1.27 23.40 12.35
C SER A 131 0.92 24.85 12.03
N GLY A 132 0.10 25.46 12.89
CA GLY A 132 -0.45 26.79 12.66
C GLY A 132 -1.26 26.85 11.35
N LYS A 133 -0.79 27.64 10.39
CA LYS A 133 -1.43 27.87 9.07
C LYS A 133 -1.04 26.83 8.01
N TYR A 134 -0.14 25.90 8.31
CA TYR A 134 0.35 24.91 7.36
C TYR A 134 -0.18 23.52 7.70
N GLY A 135 -0.99 22.96 6.81
CA GLY A 135 -1.37 21.56 6.83
C GLY A 135 -0.39 20.75 5.99
N LYS A 136 0.19 19.69 6.56
CA LYS A 136 0.95 18.70 5.80
C LYS A 136 0.28 17.34 5.92
N LEU A 137 0.35 16.55 4.85
CA LEU A 137 0.04 15.13 4.95
C LEU A 137 1.23 14.43 5.61
N GLU A 138 0.97 13.71 6.69
CA GLU A 138 1.93 12.85 7.37
C GLU A 138 1.46 11.41 7.19
N GLN A 139 2.34 10.54 6.68
CA GLN A 139 2.03 9.11 6.59
C GLN A 139 1.68 8.58 7.99
N LYS A 140 0.55 7.87 8.10
CA LYS A 140 0.17 7.22 9.37
C LYS A 140 1.05 6.01 9.66
N PHE A 141 1.43 5.30 8.60
CA PHE A 141 2.29 4.12 8.65
C PHE A 141 3.54 4.46 7.84
N ASN A 142 4.69 4.43 8.52
CA ASN A 142 5.92 4.96 7.99
C ASN A 142 6.64 3.88 7.17
N GLU A 143 6.98 4.19 5.92
CA GLU A 143 7.70 3.30 4.99
C GLU A 143 9.02 2.75 5.56
N PHE A 144 9.72 3.52 6.40
CA PHE A 144 10.97 3.06 7.03
C PHE A 144 10.75 1.86 7.96
N TYR A 145 9.55 1.75 8.54
CA TYR A 145 9.20 0.73 9.49
C TYR A 145 8.18 -0.20 8.82
N ARG A 146 8.66 -1.07 7.91
CA ARG A 146 7.85 -2.15 7.32
C ARG A 146 7.47 -3.24 8.31
N ILE A 147 7.88 -3.10 9.57
CA ILE A 147 7.61 -4.03 10.66
C ILE A 147 6.87 -3.27 11.77
N TYR A 148 5.73 -3.78 12.21
CA TYR A 148 4.83 -3.18 13.22
C TYR A 148 4.55 -4.12 14.40
N GLY A 149 4.56 -3.58 15.63
CA GLY A 149 4.55 -4.38 16.87
C GLY A 149 5.09 -3.60 18.08
N SER A 150 4.67 -3.97 19.28
CA SER A 150 4.97 -3.27 20.54
C SER A 150 6.44 -3.39 20.97
N ASP A 151 7.14 -4.47 20.55
CA ASP A 151 8.50 -4.81 21.00
C ASP A 151 9.61 -4.62 19.94
N ILE A 152 9.29 -4.13 18.74
CA ILE A 152 10.20 -4.09 17.58
C ILE A 152 11.47 -3.28 17.82
N TYR A 153 11.35 -2.18 18.56
CA TYR A 153 12.48 -1.27 18.77
C TYR A 153 13.49 -1.76 19.82
N LYS A 154 13.28 -2.97 20.38
CA LYS A 154 14.07 -3.46 21.51
C LYS A 154 14.94 -4.66 21.19
N GLN A 155 14.54 -5.60 20.31
CA GLN A 155 15.28 -6.84 20.01
C GLN A 155 14.94 -7.43 18.62
N SER A 156 15.70 -8.44 18.15
CA SER A 156 15.35 -9.23 16.96
C SER A 156 14.08 -10.07 17.21
N ILE A 157 13.18 -10.14 16.23
CA ILE A 157 11.94 -10.92 16.34
C ILE A 157 12.24 -12.40 16.13
N HIS A 158 11.76 -13.23 17.07
CA HIS A 158 11.86 -14.69 17.05
C HIS A 158 10.45 -15.28 17.19
N PRO A 159 9.76 -15.57 16.07
CA PRO A 159 8.39 -16.08 16.12
C PRO A 159 8.34 -17.58 16.38
N ASP A 160 7.33 -18.02 17.12
CA ASP A 160 6.92 -19.43 17.22
C ASP A 160 6.02 -19.82 16.05
N THR A 161 5.27 -18.83 15.52
CA THR A 161 4.34 -18.99 14.40
C THR A 161 4.53 -17.88 13.35
N VAL A 162 4.63 -18.24 12.08
CA VAL A 162 4.58 -17.34 10.92
C VAL A 162 3.24 -17.48 10.19
N LEU A 163 2.56 -16.36 9.98
CA LEU A 163 1.28 -16.30 9.27
C LEU A 163 1.44 -15.57 7.94
N THR A 164 0.91 -16.13 6.86
CA THR A 164 0.84 -15.48 5.55
C THR A 164 -0.60 -15.24 5.12
N GLU A 165 -0.81 -14.28 4.20
CA GLU A 165 -2.15 -13.99 3.66
C GLU A 165 -2.71 -15.15 2.83
N ASP A 166 -1.96 -15.60 1.82
CA ASP A 166 -2.40 -16.63 0.87
C ASP A 166 -1.50 -17.87 0.92
N SER A 167 -1.78 -18.86 0.09
CA SER A 167 -1.04 -20.12 -0.02
C SER A 167 -0.18 -20.21 -1.28
N ASN A 168 0.13 -19.05 -1.87
CA ASN A 168 0.89 -18.93 -3.12
C ASN A 168 2.40 -18.99 -2.87
N SER A 169 3.19 -18.54 -3.85
CA SER A 169 4.64 -18.58 -3.83
C SER A 169 5.30 -17.97 -2.60
N GLY A 170 4.77 -16.86 -2.05
CA GLY A 170 5.27 -16.28 -0.80
C GLY A 170 5.13 -17.24 0.37
N TYR A 171 3.98 -17.88 0.53
CA TYR A 171 3.78 -18.92 1.54
C TYR A 171 4.71 -20.12 1.34
N GLN A 172 4.83 -20.62 0.11
CA GLN A 172 5.70 -21.78 -0.17
C GLN A 172 7.16 -21.49 0.18
N PHE A 173 7.63 -20.26 -0.05
CA PHE A 173 8.95 -19.80 0.35
C PHE A 173 9.12 -19.78 1.88
N PHE A 174 8.25 -19.04 2.59
CA PHE A 174 8.35 -18.91 4.05
C PHE A 174 8.10 -20.24 4.77
N LYS A 175 7.19 -21.07 4.26
CA LYS A 175 6.94 -22.41 4.78
C LYS A 175 8.20 -23.26 4.72
N SER A 176 8.92 -23.24 3.61
CA SER A 176 10.17 -24.01 3.48
C SER A 176 11.24 -23.52 4.46
N ILE A 177 11.34 -22.22 4.71
CA ILE A 177 12.28 -21.69 5.72
C ILE A 177 11.87 -22.13 7.13
N CYS A 178 10.59 -21.99 7.45
CA CYS A 178 10.05 -22.37 8.76
C CYS A 178 10.20 -23.88 9.03
N ASP A 179 10.09 -24.72 7.99
CA ASP A 179 10.33 -26.16 8.11
C ASP A 179 11.80 -26.46 8.45
N ASP A 180 12.75 -25.70 7.88
CA ASP A 180 14.19 -25.83 8.17
C ASP A 180 14.52 -25.38 9.61
N THR A 181 13.75 -24.44 10.17
CA THR A 181 13.98 -23.86 11.51
C THR A 181 12.99 -24.29 12.58
N HIS A 182 12.12 -25.25 12.26
CA HIS A 182 11.09 -25.81 13.14
C HIS A 182 10.08 -24.77 13.69
N ILE A 183 9.82 -23.72 12.91
CA ILE A 183 8.80 -22.70 13.19
C ILE A 183 7.46 -23.14 12.57
N LYS A 184 6.35 -22.89 13.26
CA LYS A 184 5.02 -23.17 12.70
C LYS A 184 4.72 -22.16 11.59
N CYS A 185 4.24 -22.59 10.41
CA CYS A 185 3.86 -21.67 9.33
C CYS A 185 2.48 -22.00 8.76
N GLU A 186 1.57 -21.02 8.79
CA GLU A 186 0.18 -21.15 8.37
C GLU A 186 -0.24 -20.06 7.39
N SER A 187 -1.12 -20.41 6.46
CA SER A 187 -1.75 -19.48 5.53
C SER A 187 -3.19 -19.23 5.96
N LEU A 188 -3.63 -17.97 5.94
CA LEU A 188 -4.96 -17.57 6.39
C LEU A 188 -5.99 -17.39 5.26
N ASN A 189 -5.63 -17.69 4.01
CA ASN A 189 -6.50 -17.60 2.83
C ASN A 189 -7.27 -16.26 2.69
N GLY A 190 -6.57 -15.16 2.96
CA GLY A 190 -7.06 -13.79 2.74
C GLY A 190 -6.80 -12.86 3.93
N LYS A 191 -6.45 -11.61 3.62
CA LYS A 191 -6.09 -10.58 4.60
C LYS A 191 -7.13 -10.35 5.71
N SER A 192 -8.42 -10.51 5.41
CA SER A 192 -9.50 -10.30 6.39
C SER A 192 -9.50 -11.31 7.54
N ASN A 193 -8.83 -12.46 7.40
CA ASN A 193 -8.79 -13.50 8.43
C ASN A 193 -7.69 -13.25 9.48
N ILE A 194 -6.72 -12.37 9.20
CA ILE A 194 -5.58 -12.08 10.07
C ILE A 194 -6.03 -11.55 11.43
N PHE A 195 -6.92 -10.56 11.43
CA PHE A 195 -7.43 -10.00 12.68
C PHE A 195 -8.17 -11.06 13.52
N GLN A 196 -9.00 -11.90 12.89
CA GLN A 196 -9.74 -12.92 13.61
C GLN A 196 -8.79 -13.92 14.27
N TYR A 197 -7.76 -14.35 13.54
CA TYR A 197 -6.73 -15.23 14.06
C TYR A 197 -5.98 -14.59 15.23
N LEU A 198 -5.48 -13.37 15.04
CA LEU A 198 -4.74 -12.64 16.08
C LEU A 198 -5.62 -12.38 17.30
N ASN A 199 -6.93 -12.19 17.13
CA ASN A 199 -7.85 -11.94 18.24
C ASN A 199 -8.14 -13.21 19.05
N SER A 200 -8.02 -14.40 18.47
CA SER A 200 -8.26 -15.68 19.16
C SER A 200 -7.00 -16.34 19.72
N HIS A 201 -5.81 -15.85 19.38
CA HIS A 201 -4.53 -16.39 19.85
C HIS A 201 -3.78 -15.33 20.68
N ASP A 202 -3.85 -15.49 22.00
CA ASP A 202 -3.15 -14.65 22.97
C ASP A 202 -1.86 -15.35 23.45
N ASN A 203 -0.83 -14.58 23.79
CA ASN A 203 0.44 -15.05 24.34
C ASN A 203 1.30 -15.95 23.43
N GLU A 204 1.10 -15.90 22.12
CA GLU A 204 1.99 -16.53 21.13
C GLU A 204 2.93 -15.50 20.51
N ASN A 205 4.18 -15.92 20.19
CA ASN A 205 5.07 -15.09 19.38
C ASN A 205 4.74 -15.28 17.90
N ILE A 206 3.96 -14.36 17.34
CA ILE A 206 3.44 -14.45 15.99
C ILE A 206 4.12 -13.41 15.09
N LEU A 207 4.67 -13.86 13.96
CA LEU A 207 5.05 -13.00 12.86
C LEU A 207 4.03 -13.11 11.72
N VAL A 208 3.37 -12.02 11.40
CA VAL A 208 2.50 -11.92 10.21
C VAL A 208 3.33 -11.36 9.05
N ILE A 209 3.34 -12.02 7.90
CA ILE A 209 4.00 -11.54 6.67
C ILE A 209 2.94 -11.38 5.58
N VAL A 210 2.68 -10.15 5.15
CA VAL A 210 1.64 -9.86 4.14
C VAL A 210 2.01 -8.72 3.21
N ASP A 211 1.41 -8.71 2.02
CA ASP A 211 1.71 -7.76 0.95
C ASP A 211 1.20 -6.35 1.33
N GLY A 212 2.13 -5.47 1.68
CA GLY A 212 1.89 -4.08 2.05
C GLY A 212 1.23 -3.26 0.93
N ALA A 213 1.39 -3.66 -0.33
CA ALA A 213 0.74 -3.03 -1.48
C ALA A 213 -0.80 -3.03 -1.39
N ALA A 214 -1.41 -3.98 -0.68
CA ALA A 214 -2.85 -4.18 -0.65
C ALA A 214 -3.45 -4.41 0.76
N PHE A 215 -2.62 -4.33 1.81
CA PHE A 215 -3.02 -4.55 3.20
C PHE A 215 -3.58 -3.30 3.91
N GLY A 216 -3.61 -2.14 3.23
CA GLY A 216 -4.01 -0.86 3.83
C GLY A 216 -5.39 -0.85 4.48
N SER A 217 -6.33 -1.66 3.98
CA SER A 217 -7.68 -1.81 4.55
C SER A 217 -7.69 -2.44 5.95
N GLU A 218 -6.72 -3.29 6.25
CA GLU A 218 -6.66 -4.01 7.53
C GLU A 218 -5.82 -3.27 8.57
N MET A 219 -4.95 -2.36 8.14
CA MET A 219 -3.94 -1.72 8.99
C MET A 219 -4.52 -1.11 10.26
N HIS A 220 -5.63 -0.37 10.17
CA HIS A 220 -6.17 0.31 11.34
C HIS A 220 -6.58 -0.66 12.45
N ARG A 221 -7.44 -1.66 12.16
CA ARG A 221 -7.90 -2.60 13.19
C ARG A 221 -6.79 -3.52 13.67
N VAL A 222 -5.88 -3.91 12.78
CA VAL A 222 -4.81 -4.84 13.12
C VAL A 222 -3.78 -4.15 14.01
N THR A 223 -3.37 -2.91 13.68
CA THR A 223 -2.44 -2.15 14.52
C THR A 223 -3.02 -1.75 15.87
N GLU A 224 -4.34 -1.53 15.96
CA GLU A 224 -5.03 -1.34 17.23
C GLU A 224 -5.01 -2.62 18.08
N LEU A 225 -5.31 -3.77 17.48
CA LEU A 225 -5.29 -5.07 18.16
C LEU A 225 -3.91 -5.42 18.72
N ILE A 226 -2.84 -5.19 17.96
CA ILE A 226 -1.49 -5.59 18.38
C ILE A 226 -0.78 -4.57 19.27
N ARG A 227 -1.36 -3.38 19.47
CA ARG A 227 -0.74 -2.30 20.27
C ARG A 227 -0.41 -2.75 21.68
N ASP A 228 -1.34 -3.47 22.29
CA ASP A 228 -1.24 -3.93 23.68
C ASP A 228 -0.87 -5.42 23.78
N LYS A 229 -0.73 -6.10 22.63
CA LYS A 229 -0.27 -7.49 22.57
C LYS A 229 1.25 -7.55 22.47
N LYS A 230 1.86 -8.35 23.33
CA LYS A 230 3.29 -8.71 23.26
C LYS A 230 3.46 -9.92 22.35
N GLY A 231 4.64 -10.05 21.76
CA GLY A 231 5.00 -11.21 20.92
C GLY A 231 4.45 -11.16 19.48
N VAL A 232 3.57 -10.20 19.13
CA VAL A 232 3.06 -10.07 17.76
C VAL A 232 3.83 -9.01 16.99
N ALA A 233 4.35 -9.41 15.82
CA ALA A 233 4.96 -8.53 14.84
C ALA A 233 4.33 -8.72 13.45
N ILE A 234 4.28 -7.66 12.66
CA ILE A 234 3.73 -7.67 11.31
C ILE A 234 4.76 -7.10 10.35
N TYR A 235 5.21 -7.91 9.41
CA TYR A 235 6.07 -7.53 8.31
C TYR A 235 5.26 -7.29 7.03
N LEU A 236 5.46 -6.12 6.44
CA LEU A 236 4.74 -5.60 5.28
C LEU A 236 5.73 -5.28 4.15
N PRO A 237 6.34 -6.28 3.49
CA PRO A 237 7.03 -6.03 2.24
C PRO A 237 6.03 -5.50 1.20
N GLU A 238 6.51 -4.81 0.16
CA GLU A 238 5.63 -4.36 -0.92
C GLU A 238 4.85 -5.55 -1.52
N SER A 239 5.56 -6.63 -1.80
CA SER A 239 5.04 -7.97 -2.13
C SER A 239 6.16 -8.99 -1.99
N PHE A 240 5.84 -10.28 -2.03
CA PHE A 240 6.87 -11.32 -2.15
C PHE A 240 7.69 -11.18 -3.45
N GLU A 241 7.07 -10.88 -4.57
CA GLU A 241 7.76 -10.73 -5.86
C GLU A 241 8.75 -9.55 -5.84
N TRP A 242 8.36 -8.46 -5.18
CA TRP A 242 9.26 -7.35 -4.92
C TRP A 242 10.48 -7.76 -4.08
N LEU A 243 10.32 -8.63 -3.07
CA LEU A 243 11.46 -9.16 -2.30
C LEU A 243 12.40 -10.01 -3.16
N VAL A 244 11.85 -10.87 -4.02
CA VAL A 244 12.65 -11.68 -4.95
C VAL A 244 13.48 -10.77 -5.87
N LEU A 245 12.87 -9.73 -6.41
CA LEU A 245 13.55 -8.77 -7.27
C LEU A 245 14.62 -7.98 -6.50
N LEU A 246 14.31 -7.52 -5.29
CA LEU A 246 15.25 -6.78 -4.45
C LEU A 246 16.49 -7.60 -4.07
N SER A 247 16.33 -8.90 -3.83
CA SER A 247 17.40 -9.81 -3.40
C SER A 247 18.55 -10.00 -4.41
N GLY A 248 18.38 -9.53 -5.65
CA GLY A 248 19.37 -9.69 -6.72
C GLY A 248 19.48 -11.11 -7.29
N VAL A 249 18.56 -12.02 -6.92
CA VAL A 249 18.45 -13.36 -7.52
C VAL A 249 18.23 -13.27 -9.03
N VAL A 250 17.43 -12.28 -9.46
CA VAL A 250 17.23 -11.95 -10.87
C VAL A 250 18.11 -10.76 -11.23
N LYS A 251 18.99 -10.93 -12.22
CA LYS A 251 19.91 -9.88 -12.68
C LYS A 251 19.34 -9.15 -13.89
N ASN A 252 19.05 -7.86 -13.75
CA ASN A 252 18.65 -7.01 -14.85
C ASN A 252 19.16 -5.57 -14.61
N SER A 253 19.76 -4.95 -15.64
CA SER A 253 20.36 -3.61 -15.52
C SER A 253 19.37 -2.49 -15.22
N MET A 254 18.09 -2.67 -15.57
CA MET A 254 17.03 -1.68 -15.28
C MET A 254 16.41 -1.85 -13.90
N LEU A 255 16.67 -2.98 -13.21
CA LEU A 255 15.94 -3.34 -11.99
C LEU A 255 16.20 -2.34 -10.86
N ASN A 256 17.44 -1.88 -10.70
CA ASN A 256 17.78 -0.89 -9.67
C ASN A 256 16.95 0.39 -9.84
N SER A 257 16.81 0.91 -11.07
CA SER A 257 16.02 2.11 -11.31
C SER A 257 14.53 1.90 -11.06
N ILE A 258 14.00 0.72 -11.38
CA ILE A 258 12.61 0.35 -11.12
C ILE A 258 12.33 0.27 -9.61
N LEU A 259 13.22 -0.36 -8.84
CA LEU A 259 13.07 -0.52 -7.40
C LEU A 259 13.24 0.80 -6.65
N GLU A 260 14.13 1.68 -7.10
CA GLU A 260 14.34 3.01 -6.50
C GLU A 260 13.19 3.98 -6.79
N ARG A 261 12.60 3.93 -7.99
CA ARG A 261 11.57 4.87 -8.44
C ARG A 261 10.39 4.18 -9.12
N PRO A 262 9.68 3.26 -8.43
CA PRO A 262 8.60 2.47 -9.02
C PRO A 262 7.50 3.31 -9.67
N ALA A 263 7.13 4.45 -9.06
CA ALA A 263 6.13 5.36 -9.61
C ALA A 263 6.45 5.79 -11.06
N ASP A 264 7.72 5.90 -11.46
CA ASP A 264 8.12 6.32 -12.81
C ASP A 264 7.86 5.24 -13.88
N TYR A 265 7.65 3.99 -13.46
CA TYR A 265 7.49 2.82 -14.35
C TYR A 265 6.08 2.22 -14.31
N ILE A 266 5.34 2.40 -13.21
CA ILE A 266 4.06 1.72 -13.00
C ILE A 266 2.90 2.56 -13.54
N GLU A 267 2.26 2.06 -14.59
CA GLU A 267 1.09 2.67 -15.22
C GLU A 267 -0.21 2.20 -14.54
N SER A 268 -0.94 3.12 -13.91
CA SER A 268 -2.11 2.80 -13.07
C SER A 268 -3.23 2.08 -13.81
N LYS A 269 -3.36 2.31 -15.12
CA LYS A 269 -4.39 1.65 -15.95
C LYS A 269 -4.07 0.19 -16.23
N GLU A 270 -2.79 -0.15 -16.28
CA GLU A 270 -2.30 -1.51 -16.51
C GLU A 270 -2.20 -2.29 -15.20
N TYR A 271 -1.71 -1.62 -14.15
CA TYR A 271 -1.42 -2.23 -12.85
C TYR A 271 -2.16 -1.50 -11.74
N PHE A 272 -3.24 -2.13 -11.27
CA PHE A 272 -4.07 -1.60 -10.19
C PHE A 272 -3.37 -1.54 -8.82
N SER A 273 -2.35 -2.37 -8.64
CA SER A 273 -1.45 -2.36 -7.49
C SER A 273 -0.02 -2.59 -7.97
N TRP A 274 0.95 -2.12 -7.19
CA TRP A 274 2.37 -2.33 -7.47
C TRP A 274 2.77 -3.81 -7.38
N GLU A 275 2.12 -4.60 -6.53
CA GLU A 275 2.27 -6.07 -6.49
C GLU A 275 2.02 -6.72 -7.86
N ARG A 276 0.97 -6.30 -8.58
CA ARG A 276 0.69 -6.82 -9.93
C ARG A 276 1.79 -6.45 -10.92
N PHE A 277 2.36 -5.25 -10.79
CA PHE A 277 3.49 -4.85 -11.61
C PHE A 277 4.71 -5.71 -11.31
N PHE A 278 5.15 -5.81 -10.05
CA PHE A 278 6.33 -6.61 -9.69
C PHE A 278 6.17 -8.09 -10.04
N THR A 279 4.95 -8.62 -9.92
CA THR A 279 4.62 -9.97 -10.42
C THR A 279 4.83 -10.08 -11.92
N ALA A 280 4.30 -9.14 -12.71
CA ALA A 280 4.46 -9.16 -14.15
C ALA A 280 5.93 -9.04 -14.57
N ILE A 281 6.70 -8.14 -13.96
CA ILE A 281 8.12 -7.96 -14.32
C ILE A 281 8.93 -9.20 -13.93
N LEU A 282 8.68 -9.81 -12.77
CA LEU A 282 9.39 -11.00 -12.33
C LEU A 282 9.13 -12.18 -13.27
N ILE A 283 7.87 -12.37 -13.67
CA ILE A 283 7.49 -13.41 -14.65
C ILE A 283 8.21 -13.16 -15.97
N ASP A 284 8.19 -11.93 -16.48
CA ASP A 284 8.81 -11.59 -17.76
C ASP A 284 10.34 -11.78 -17.73
N MET A 285 11.00 -11.25 -16.70
CA MET A 285 12.47 -11.33 -16.55
C MET A 285 12.99 -12.75 -16.34
N THR A 286 12.16 -13.66 -15.81
CA THR A 286 12.54 -15.05 -15.55
C THR A 286 12.00 -16.02 -16.59
N LYS A 287 11.23 -15.53 -17.56
CA LYS A 287 10.65 -16.34 -18.62
C LYS A 287 11.72 -17.11 -19.38
N ASP A 288 11.42 -18.35 -19.72
CA ASP A 288 12.30 -19.25 -20.48
C ASP A 288 13.68 -19.48 -19.84
N SER A 289 13.79 -19.25 -18.52
CA SER A 289 15.00 -19.49 -17.72
C SER A 289 14.77 -20.54 -16.64
N TYR A 290 15.86 -21.05 -16.05
CA TYR A 290 15.77 -21.94 -14.89
C TYR A 290 15.13 -21.26 -13.65
N LEU A 291 15.07 -19.93 -13.63
CA LEU A 291 14.43 -19.10 -12.60
C LEU A 291 12.94 -18.86 -12.86
N ALA A 292 12.34 -19.46 -13.90
CA ALA A 292 10.95 -19.17 -14.29
C ALA A 292 10.01 -19.11 -13.08
N TYR A 293 9.44 -17.93 -12.86
CA TYR A 293 8.56 -17.63 -11.74
C TYR A 293 7.10 -17.87 -12.11
N THR A 294 6.32 -18.41 -11.17
CA THR A 294 4.85 -18.36 -11.24
C THR A 294 4.28 -17.98 -9.88
N LYS A 295 3.20 -17.19 -9.84
CA LYS A 295 2.59 -16.73 -8.58
C LYS A 295 2.01 -17.89 -7.77
N LYS A 296 1.39 -18.88 -8.42
CA LYS A 296 0.67 -19.97 -7.71
C LYS A 296 1.57 -21.10 -7.22
N LYS A 297 2.67 -21.38 -7.93
CA LYS A 297 3.57 -22.49 -7.61
C LYS A 297 5.01 -22.04 -7.77
N LEU A 298 5.70 -21.91 -6.67
CA LEU A 298 7.09 -21.50 -6.62
C LEU A 298 7.96 -22.59 -7.26
N ASN A 299 8.88 -22.15 -8.12
CA ASN A 299 9.90 -23.01 -8.69
C ASN A 299 10.89 -23.44 -7.59
N SER A 300 11.26 -24.71 -7.54
CA SER A 300 12.11 -25.27 -6.47
C SER A 300 13.49 -24.63 -6.37
N VAL A 301 13.97 -23.98 -7.44
CA VAL A 301 15.21 -23.19 -7.40
C VAL A 301 15.16 -22.09 -6.34
N TYR A 302 13.99 -21.49 -6.09
CA TYR A 302 13.81 -20.47 -5.05
C TYR A 302 13.89 -21.03 -3.62
N LEU A 303 13.87 -22.36 -3.48
CA LEU A 303 13.97 -23.05 -2.19
C LEU A 303 15.40 -23.53 -1.88
N THR A 304 16.37 -23.23 -2.74
CA THR A 304 17.78 -23.53 -2.47
C THR A 304 18.35 -22.59 -1.41
N ASP A 305 19.28 -23.07 -0.59
CA ASP A 305 19.86 -22.29 0.52
C ASP A 305 20.44 -20.95 0.07
N THR A 306 21.07 -20.92 -1.11
CA THR A 306 21.65 -19.69 -1.66
C THR A 306 20.57 -18.66 -1.97
N VAL A 307 19.46 -19.06 -2.63
CA VAL A 307 18.37 -18.14 -2.98
C VAL A 307 17.56 -17.74 -1.75
N LYS A 308 17.27 -18.69 -0.85
CA LYS A 308 16.64 -18.42 0.45
C LYS A 308 17.40 -17.35 1.21
N LYS A 309 18.72 -17.51 1.34
CA LYS A 309 19.58 -16.55 2.03
C LYS A 309 19.52 -15.17 1.37
N SER A 310 19.65 -15.08 0.04
CA SER A 310 19.58 -13.79 -0.66
C SER A 310 18.28 -13.04 -0.41
N ILE A 311 17.14 -13.74 -0.39
CA ILE A 311 15.84 -13.11 -0.13
C ILE A 311 15.68 -12.76 1.36
N LEU A 312 16.13 -13.61 2.27
CA LEU A 312 16.06 -13.38 3.72
C LEU A 312 16.94 -12.21 4.16
N ASP A 313 18.09 -12.00 3.54
CA ASP A 313 19.01 -10.88 3.85
C ASP A 313 18.35 -9.50 3.61
N GLU A 314 17.31 -9.43 2.78
CA GLU A 314 16.49 -8.22 2.58
C GLU A 314 15.45 -7.99 3.70
N ILE A 315 15.16 -9.00 4.51
CA ILE A 315 14.22 -8.93 5.63
C ILE A 315 14.97 -8.56 6.92
N LYS A 316 15.07 -7.25 7.17
CA LYS A 316 15.76 -6.73 8.36
C LYS A 316 14.97 -7.01 9.64
N TYR A 317 15.66 -7.16 10.77
CA TYR A 317 15.10 -7.28 12.14
C TYR A 317 14.29 -8.55 12.46
N ILE A 318 14.08 -9.44 11.48
CA ILE A 318 13.39 -10.72 11.64
C ILE A 318 14.41 -11.85 11.52
N LYS A 319 14.34 -12.83 12.41
CA LYS A 319 15.15 -14.05 12.33
C LYS A 319 14.21 -15.24 12.17
N LEU A 320 14.24 -15.84 10.98
CA LEU A 320 13.50 -17.04 10.62
C LEU A 320 14.45 -18.22 10.47
#